data_AF-A0A8B3CMK8-F1
#
_entry.id   AF-A0A8B3CMK8-F1
#
_cell.length_a   1.000
_cell.length_b   1.000
_cell.length_c   1.000
_cell.angle_alpha   90.00
_cell.angle_beta   90.00
_cell.angle_gamma   90.00
#
_symmetry.space_group_name_H-M   'P 1'
#
loop_
_entity.id
_entity.type
_entity.pdbx_description
1 polymer ?
#
loop_
_entity_poly.entity_id
_entity_poly.type
_entity_poly.pdbx_seq_one_letter_code
_entity_poly.pdbx_strand_id
1 'polypeptide(L)'
;MVELLKKEEKLDRVFAALADHTRRRMLERLRKGSLTISELAEPFSMSFAGVAKHIDVLNSAGLVRKVKAQEDGRSFRLELQSKAVSEAFAWLTYHQEFWANKLDRLEAFMEEEELKNDKPRSKSRKKN
;
A
#
# COMPACT_ATOMS: atom_id res chain seq x y z
N MET A 1 -19.12 12.54 -7.30
CA MET A 1 -18.82 12.80 -5.87
C MET A 1 -18.91 11.53 -5.03
N VAL A 2 -20.06 10.83 -5.00
CA VAL A 2 -20.26 9.59 -4.22
C VAL A 2 -19.27 8.47 -4.56
N GLU A 3 -18.87 8.34 -5.82
CA GLU A 3 -17.96 7.28 -6.27
C GLU A 3 -16.49 7.52 -5.85
N LEU A 4 -16.11 8.79 -5.67
CA LEU A 4 -14.78 9.18 -5.21
C LEU A 4 -14.65 8.91 -3.70
N LEU A 5 -15.67 9.29 -2.92
CA LEU A 5 -15.77 8.97 -1.49
C LEU A 5 -15.77 7.46 -1.23
N LYS A 6 -16.49 6.67 -2.04
CA LYS A 6 -16.46 5.20 -1.94
C LYS A 6 -15.09 4.59 -2.25
N LYS A 7 -14.27 5.25 -3.06
CA LYS A 7 -12.90 4.81 -3.36
C LYS A 7 -11.96 5.13 -2.20
N GLU A 8 -12.12 6.30 -1.58
CA GLU A 8 -11.39 6.70 -0.36
C GLU A 8 -11.69 5.74 0.80
N GLU A 9 -12.97 5.46 1.09
CA GLU A 9 -13.35 4.53 2.17
C GLU A 9 -12.76 3.12 1.99
N LYS A 10 -12.61 2.64 0.75
CA LYS A 10 -11.98 1.34 0.48
C LYS A 10 -10.48 1.38 0.74
N LEU A 11 -9.80 2.43 0.30
CA LEU A 11 -8.38 2.64 0.54
C LEU A 11 -8.09 2.74 2.04
N ASP A 12 -8.90 3.50 2.78
CA ASP A 12 -8.79 3.63 4.23
C ASP A 12 -8.85 2.27 4.93
N ARG A 13 -9.79 1.41 4.51
CA ARG A 13 -9.89 0.04 5.06
C ARG A 13 -8.66 -0.80 4.73
N VAL A 14 -8.12 -0.68 3.51
CA VAL A 14 -6.89 -1.39 3.12
C VAL A 14 -5.71 -0.93 3.98
N PHE A 15 -5.48 0.39 4.08
CA PHE A 15 -4.36 0.91 4.86
C PHE A 15 -4.50 0.61 6.35
N ALA A 16 -5.70 0.79 6.93
CA ALA A 16 -5.98 0.41 8.31
C ALA A 16 -5.78 -1.09 8.54
N ALA A 17 -6.20 -1.95 7.60
CA ALA A 17 -5.97 -3.38 7.69
C ALA A 17 -4.47 -3.72 7.62
N LEU A 18 -3.70 -3.07 6.75
CA LEU A 18 -2.27 -3.32 6.58
C LEU A 18 -1.39 -2.69 7.66
N ALA A 19 -1.89 -1.74 8.47
CA ALA A 19 -1.13 -1.11 9.56
C ALA A 19 -0.71 -2.09 10.68
N ASP A 20 -1.44 -3.19 10.86
CA ASP A 20 -1.22 -4.18 11.92
C ASP A 20 -0.30 -5.33 11.49
N HIS A 21 0.69 -5.65 12.33
CA HIS A 21 1.69 -6.67 12.02
C HIS A 21 1.11 -8.09 11.96
N THR A 22 0.10 -8.41 12.78
CA THR A 22 -0.52 -9.74 12.84
C THR A 22 -1.29 -10.00 11.56
N ARG A 23 -2.05 -9.00 11.08
CA ARG A 23 -2.75 -9.07 9.79
C ARG A 23 -1.78 -9.22 8.62
N ARG A 24 -0.65 -8.52 8.60
CA ARG A 24 0.40 -8.72 7.57
C ARG A 24 0.96 -10.14 7.59
N ARG A 25 1.26 -10.70 8.77
CA ARG A 25 1.72 -12.10 8.91
C ARG A 25 0.67 -13.13 8.46
N MET A 26 -0.61 -12.87 8.72
CA MET A 26 -1.70 -13.73 8.21
C MET A 26 -1.73 -13.73 6.68
N LEU A 27 -1.62 -12.55 6.05
CA LEU A 27 -1.55 -12.44 4.59
C LEU A 27 -0.31 -13.14 4.03
N GLU A 28 0.85 -13.02 4.67
CA GLU A 28 2.08 -13.73 4.28
C GLU A 28 1.91 -15.25 4.31
N ARG A 29 1.22 -15.82 5.32
CA ARG A 29 0.91 -17.25 5.35
C ARG A 29 0.02 -17.68 4.17
N LEU A 30 -1.01 -16.89 3.88
CA LEU A 30 -1.92 -17.16 2.76
C LEU A 30 -1.24 -17.04 1.38
N ARG A 31 -0.04 -16.47 1.27
CA ARG A 31 0.75 -16.50 0.02
C ARG A 31 1.18 -17.92 -0.37
N LYS A 32 1.22 -18.85 0.58
CA LYS A 32 1.60 -20.26 0.33
C LYS A 32 0.43 -21.11 -0.17
N GLY A 33 -0.81 -20.61 -0.07
CA GLY A 33 -2.02 -21.34 -0.43
C GLY A 33 -3.20 -20.94 0.43
N SER A 34 -4.39 -21.46 0.07
CA SER A 34 -5.60 -21.23 0.83
C SER A 34 -5.57 -22.05 2.12
N LEU A 35 -5.99 -21.43 3.24
CA LEU A 35 -5.98 -22.04 4.56
C LEU A 35 -7.35 -21.89 5.22
N THR A 36 -7.76 -22.86 6.01
CA THR A 36 -8.89 -22.73 6.94
C THR A 36 -8.56 -21.72 8.04
N ILE A 37 -9.59 -21.26 8.76
CA ILE A 37 -9.40 -20.36 9.90
C ILE A 37 -8.51 -21.02 10.97
N SER A 38 -8.71 -22.31 11.24
CA SER A 38 -7.93 -23.05 12.23
C SER A 38 -6.46 -23.16 11.84
N GLU A 39 -6.16 -23.55 10.59
CA GLU A 39 -4.79 -23.62 10.06
C GLU A 39 -4.11 -22.24 10.03
N LEU A 40 -4.87 -21.17 9.76
CA LEU A 40 -4.34 -19.82 9.81
C LEU A 40 -4.04 -19.38 11.25
N ALA A 41 -4.81 -19.86 12.24
CA ALA A 41 -4.69 -19.51 13.65
C ALA A 41 -3.49 -20.15 14.36
N GLU A 42 -3.06 -21.34 13.96
CA GLU A 42 -2.01 -22.15 14.61
C GLU A 42 -0.77 -21.39 15.14
N PRO A 43 -0.13 -20.47 14.38
CA PRO A 43 1.12 -19.84 14.83
C PRO A 43 0.90 -18.67 15.78
N PHE A 44 -0.35 -18.26 16.02
CA PHE A 44 -0.66 -17.06 16.78
C PHE A 44 -1.02 -17.44 18.22
N SER A 45 -0.33 -16.83 19.18
CA SER A 45 -0.61 -16.97 20.61
C SER A 45 -1.82 -16.13 21.03
N MET A 46 -2.95 -16.31 20.34
CA MET A 46 -4.20 -15.57 20.60
C MET A 46 -5.41 -16.47 20.50
N SER A 47 -6.55 -16.00 21.03
CA SER A 47 -7.80 -16.75 20.96
C SER A 47 -8.32 -16.84 19.52
N PHE A 48 -9.10 -17.89 19.25
CA PHE A 48 -9.79 -18.05 17.96
C PHE A 48 -10.66 -16.83 17.60
N ALA A 49 -11.33 -16.24 18.60
CA ALA A 49 -12.11 -15.01 18.42
C ALA A 49 -11.23 -13.82 18.00
N GLY A 50 -10.00 -13.72 18.53
CA GLY A 50 -9.02 -12.72 18.10
C GLY A 50 -8.61 -12.90 16.64
N VAL A 51 -8.35 -14.14 16.22
CA VAL A 51 -8.03 -14.47 14.82
C VAL A 51 -9.22 -14.15 13.91
N ALA A 52 -10.44 -14.53 14.29
CA ALA A 52 -11.66 -14.24 13.53
C ALA A 52 -11.85 -12.72 13.32
N LYS A 53 -11.62 -11.91 14.35
CA LYS A 53 -11.68 -10.45 14.25
C LYS A 53 -10.67 -9.89 13.24
N HIS A 54 -9.45 -10.41 13.22
CA HIS A 54 -8.46 -10.00 12.22
C HIS A 54 -8.88 -10.39 10.80
N ILE A 55 -9.42 -11.60 10.63
CA ILE A 55 -9.93 -12.09 9.34
C ILE A 55 -11.09 -11.21 8.84
N ASP A 56 -12.01 -10.82 9.72
CA ASP A 56 -13.14 -9.98 9.33
C ASP A 56 -12.70 -8.59 8.87
N VAL A 57 -11.68 -8.01 9.50
CA VAL A 57 -11.05 -6.76 9.04
C VAL A 57 -10.41 -6.96 7.66
N LEU A 58 -9.63 -8.04 7.47
CA LEU A 58 -9.00 -8.34 6.18
C LEU A 58 -10.04 -8.58 5.07
N ASN A 59 -11.13 -9.28 5.37
CA ASN A 59 -12.20 -9.57 4.42
C ASN A 59 -12.98 -8.30 4.07
N SER A 60 -13.26 -7.43 5.06
CA SER A 60 -13.93 -6.15 4.87
C SER A 60 -13.10 -5.14 4.06
N ALA A 61 -11.77 -5.26 4.14
CA ALA A 61 -10.82 -4.53 3.30
C ALA A 61 -10.64 -5.16 1.90
N GLY A 62 -11.26 -6.32 1.63
CA GLY A 62 -11.13 -7.01 0.35
C GLY A 62 -9.74 -7.61 0.10
N LEU A 63 -8.95 -7.84 1.15
CA LEU A 63 -7.61 -8.45 1.09
C LEU A 63 -7.67 -9.98 1.11
N VAL A 64 -8.75 -10.54 1.65
CA VAL A 64 -9.05 -11.97 1.63
C VAL A 64 -10.52 -12.18 1.25
N ARG A 65 -10.85 -13.39 0.79
CA ARG A 65 -12.23 -13.88 0.68
C ARG A 65 -12.40 -15.20 1.42
N LYS A 66 -13.61 -15.42 1.95
CA LYS A 66 -14.04 -16.71 2.52
C LYS A 66 -14.69 -17.55 1.42
N VAL A 67 -14.16 -18.74 1.17
CA VAL A 67 -14.71 -19.72 0.22
C VAL A 67 -15.08 -20.97 0.99
N LYS A 68 -16.24 -21.54 0.69
CA LYS A 68 -16.71 -22.76 1.35
C LYS A 68 -15.78 -23.92 0.98
N ALA A 69 -15.29 -24.66 1.97
CA ALA A 69 -14.43 -25.82 1.73
C ALA A 69 -15.24 -26.91 1.01
N GLN A 70 -14.69 -27.46 -0.07
CA GLN A 70 -15.36 -28.53 -0.81
C GLN A 70 -15.29 -29.88 -0.10
N GLU A 71 -14.26 -30.08 0.74
CA GLU A 71 -13.99 -31.35 1.43
C GLU A 71 -15.06 -31.70 2.46
N ASP A 72 -15.46 -30.74 3.31
CA ASP A 72 -16.39 -30.97 4.41
C ASP A 72 -17.74 -30.22 4.25
N GLY A 73 -17.83 -29.29 3.29
CA GLY A 73 -19.02 -28.47 3.04
C GLY A 73 -19.48 -27.63 4.24
N ARG A 74 -18.64 -27.44 5.26
CA ARG A 74 -19.00 -26.79 6.53
C ARG A 74 -17.98 -25.72 6.93
N SER A 75 -16.70 -25.97 6.68
CA SER A 75 -15.65 -25.01 6.96
C SER A 75 -15.46 -24.00 5.82
N PHE A 76 -14.72 -22.94 6.12
CA PHE A 76 -14.33 -21.93 5.15
C PHE A 76 -12.82 -21.90 5.01
N ARG A 77 -12.36 -21.87 3.75
CA ARG A 77 -10.99 -21.54 3.36
C ARG A 77 -10.89 -20.05 3.09
N LEU A 78 -9.74 -19.49 3.42
CA LEU A 78 -9.37 -18.10 3.18
C LEU A 78 -8.42 -18.03 2.00
N GLU A 79 -8.71 -17.11 1.08
CA GLU A 79 -7.91 -16.91 -0.12
C GLU A 79 -7.53 -15.44 -0.26
N LEU A 80 -6.26 -15.17 -0.62
CA LEU A 80 -5.80 -13.81 -0.90
C LEU A 80 -6.53 -13.21 -2.09
N GLN A 81 -6.78 -11.91 -2.02
CA GLN A 81 -7.34 -11.13 -3.12
C GLN A 81 -6.36 -10.02 -3.51
N SER A 82 -6.05 -9.92 -4.80
CA SER A 82 -5.07 -8.95 -5.32
C SER A 82 -5.67 -7.57 -5.57
N LYS A 83 -6.96 -7.50 -5.91
CA LYS A 83 -7.61 -6.27 -6.39
C LYS A 83 -7.44 -5.08 -5.44
N ALA A 84 -7.75 -5.26 -4.15
CA ALA A 84 -7.66 -4.20 -3.16
C ALA A 84 -6.21 -3.71 -2.95
N VAL A 85 -5.23 -4.62 -3.03
CA VAL A 85 -3.80 -4.27 -2.94
C VAL A 85 -3.36 -3.51 -4.19
N SER A 86 -3.77 -3.93 -5.39
CA SER A 86 -3.46 -3.23 -6.64
C SER A 86 -4.00 -1.80 -6.65
N GLU A 87 -5.22 -1.58 -6.15
CA GLU A 87 -5.81 -0.25 -6.02
C GLU A 87 -5.03 0.64 -5.04
N ALA A 88 -4.61 0.09 -3.90
CA ALA A 88 -3.78 0.81 -2.93
C ALA A 88 -2.37 1.11 -3.47
N PHE A 89 -1.77 0.17 -4.20
CA PHE A 89 -0.47 0.37 -4.84
C PHE A 89 -0.53 1.48 -5.88
N ALA A 90 -1.56 1.49 -6.75
CA ALA A 90 -1.74 2.55 -7.73
C ALA A 90 -1.89 3.94 -7.08
N TRP A 91 -2.59 4.04 -5.95
CA TRP A 91 -2.70 5.28 -5.19
C TRP A 91 -1.34 5.72 -4.63
N LEU A 92 -0.54 4.80 -4.09
CA LEU A 92 0.81 5.11 -3.59
C LEU A 92 1.74 5.59 -4.70
N THR A 93 1.75 4.89 -5.86
CA THR A 93 2.57 5.25 -7.02
C THR A 93 2.23 6.66 -7.52
N TYR A 94 0.93 6.99 -7.63
CA TYR A 94 0.49 8.33 -8.03
C TYR A 94 1.07 9.44 -7.14
N HIS A 95 1.12 9.22 -5.82
CA HIS A 95 1.71 10.19 -4.89
C HIS A 95 3.24 10.19 -4.94
N GLN A 96 3.87 9.03 -5.15
CA GLN A 96 5.32 8.93 -5.30
C GLN A 96 5.81 9.72 -6.51
N GLU A 97 5.12 9.62 -7.66
CA GLU A 97 5.44 10.37 -8.87
C GLU A 97 5.37 11.89 -8.65
N PHE A 98 4.44 12.37 -7.84
CA PHE A 98 4.37 13.79 -7.48
C PHE A 98 5.64 14.27 -6.75
N TRP A 99 6.15 13.48 -5.79
CA TRP A 99 7.35 13.82 -5.05
C TRP A 99 8.61 13.72 -5.91
N ALA A 100 8.72 12.69 -6.75
CA ALA A 100 9.84 12.55 -7.68
C ALA A 100 9.96 13.78 -8.61
N ASN A 101 8.86 14.16 -9.27
CA ASN A 101 8.83 15.33 -10.15
C ASN A 101 9.15 16.65 -9.44
N LYS A 102 8.84 16.76 -8.13
CA LYS A 102 9.15 17.97 -7.34
C LYS A 102 10.64 18.08 -7.04
N LEU A 103 11.30 16.95 -6.76
CA LEU A 103 12.75 16.89 -6.55
C LEU A 103 13.49 17.18 -7.86
N ASP A 104 13.08 16.57 -8.98
CA ASP A 104 13.71 16.79 -10.29
C ASP A 104 13.67 18.29 -10.69
N ARG A 105 12.56 18.97 -10.40
CA ARG A 105 12.45 20.43 -10.65
C ARG A 105 13.34 21.27 -9.74
N LEU A 106 13.56 20.83 -8.51
CA LEU A 106 14.45 21.53 -7.58
C LEU A 106 15.90 21.37 -8.04
N GLU A 107 16.30 20.16 -8.44
CA GLU A 107 17.62 19.87 -9.01
C GLU A 107 17.88 20.75 -10.25
N ALA A 108 16.96 20.79 -11.21
CA ALA A 108 17.09 21.63 -12.40
C ALA A 108 17.22 23.13 -12.06
N PHE A 109 16.47 23.62 -11.06
CA PHE A 109 16.58 25.01 -10.60
C PHE A 109 17.95 25.31 -9.98
N MET A 110 18.49 24.38 -9.18
CA MET A 110 19.81 24.53 -8.56
C MET A 110 20.93 24.53 -9.62
N GLU A 111 20.86 23.64 -10.61
CA GLU A 111 21.81 23.61 -11.74
C GLU A 111 21.77 24.91 -12.55
N GLU A 112 20.58 25.46 -12.83
CA GLU A 112 20.45 26.75 -13.50
C GLU A 112 21.05 27.91 -12.70
N GLU A 113 20.91 27.92 -11.37
CA GLU A 113 21.49 28.95 -10.50
C GLU A 113 23.01 28.83 -10.39
N GLU A 114 23.57 27.61 -10.34
CA GLU A 114 25.03 27.39 -10.40
C GLU A 114 25.60 27.89 -11.73
N LEU A 115 24.96 27.54 -12.86
CA LEU A 115 25.35 28.00 -14.20
C LEU A 115 25.24 29.52 -14.38
N LYS A 116 24.34 30.19 -13.65
CA LYS A 116 24.24 31.67 -13.65
C LYS A 116 25.33 32.32 -12.79
N ASN A 117 25.67 31.71 -11.66
CA ASN A 117 26.66 32.24 -10.72
C ASN A 117 28.11 32.04 -11.19
N ASP A 118 28.38 31.06 -12.05
CA ASP A 118 29.72 30.79 -12.58
C ASP A 118 30.07 31.60 -13.86
N LYS A 119 29.15 32.44 -14.36
CA LYS A 119 29.47 33.35 -15.47
C LYS A 119 30.37 34.49 -14.97
N PRO A 120 31.57 34.71 -15.55
CA PRO A 120 32.44 35.78 -15.12
C PRO A 120 31.75 37.13 -15.38
N ARG A 121 31.55 37.92 -14.32
CA ARG A 121 31.10 39.31 -14.42
C ARG A 121 32.02 40.04 -15.39
N SER A 122 31.54 40.30 -16.61
CA SER A 122 32.36 40.95 -17.63
C SER A 122 32.79 42.32 -17.09
N LYS A 123 34.10 42.50 -16.95
CA LYS A 123 34.68 43.77 -16.50
C LYS A 123 34.41 44.81 -17.58
N SER A 124 33.38 45.62 -17.35
CA SER A 124 33.20 46.89 -18.05
C SER A 124 34.39 47.82 -17.74
N ARG A 125 34.86 48.51 -18.78
CA ARG A 125 35.76 49.69 -18.81
C ARG A 125 37.27 49.48 -18.63
N LYS A 126 38.02 49.74 -19.71
CA LYS A 126 38.60 51.09 -19.94
C LYS A 126 38.98 51.29 -21.41
N LYS A 127 38.38 52.33 -21.99
CA LYS A 127 38.80 53.01 -23.22
C LYS A 127 40.16 53.66 -22.92
N ASN A 128 41.13 53.51 -23.82
CA ASN A 128 42.11 54.53 -24.22
C ASN A 128 42.73 54.11 -25.53
#